data_AF-A0A1V4JTU2-F1
#
_entry.id   AF-A0A1V4JTU2-F1
#
_cell.length_a   1.000
_cell.length_b   1.000
_cell.length_c   1.000
_cell.angle_alpha   90.00
_cell.angle_beta   90.00
_cell.angle_gamma   90.00
#
_symmetry.space_group_name_H-M   'P 1'
#
loop_
_entity.id
_entity.type
_entity.pdbx_description
1 polymer ?
#
loop_
_entity_poly.entity_id
_entity_poly.type
_entity_poly.pdbx_seq_one_letter_code
_entity_poly.pdbx_strand_id
1 'polypeptide(L)'
;MAAPKSVWCPSCGLAALAPSVQRDVLIALAKQSILSKLHLPDKPNITQPTSRRAPLPALRRLRVQRTDTAAPPGVPRGGRILRPGVGVQEYEILSFAEAARSVWT
;
A
#
# COMPACT_ATOMS: atom_id res chain seq x y z
N MET A 1 -20.26 -4.06 39.69
CA MET A 1 -20.10 -4.64 38.35
C MET A 1 -20.42 -3.59 37.29
N ALA A 2 -19.45 -3.15 36.49
CA ALA A 2 -19.70 -2.25 35.37
C ALA A 2 -20.05 -3.07 34.11
N ALA A 3 -21.20 -2.77 33.49
CA ALA A 3 -21.66 -3.43 32.28
C ALA A 3 -20.70 -3.17 31.09
N PRO A 4 -20.46 -4.14 30.20
CA PRO A 4 -19.67 -3.91 29.01
C PRO A 4 -20.43 -2.93 28.10
N LYS A 5 -19.89 -1.73 27.94
CA LYS A 5 -20.40 -0.72 27.01
C LYS A 5 -20.24 -1.29 25.60
N SER A 6 -21.35 -1.70 24.97
CA SER A 6 -21.34 -2.11 23.57
C SER A 6 -20.82 -0.96 22.72
N VAL A 7 -19.66 -1.15 22.07
CA VAL A 7 -19.01 -0.14 21.23
C VAL A 7 -19.74 -0.08 19.89
N TRP A 8 -20.84 0.66 19.85
CA TRP A 8 -21.52 1.14 18.66
C TRP A 8 -20.67 2.13 17.85
N CYS A 9 -20.67 1.97 16.52
CA CYS A 9 -20.03 2.93 15.61
C CYS A 9 -20.95 4.15 15.40
N PRO A 10 -20.55 5.37 15.76
CA PRO A 10 -21.39 6.56 15.63
C PRO A 10 -21.70 6.95 14.17
N SER A 11 -20.93 6.43 13.20
CA SER A 11 -21.12 6.73 11.78
C SER A 11 -22.15 5.83 11.09
N CYS A 12 -22.37 4.61 11.59
CA CYS A 12 -23.27 3.64 10.94
C CYS A 12 -24.24 2.91 11.90
N GLY A 13 -24.18 3.19 13.20
CA GLY A 13 -25.11 2.63 14.20
C GLY A 13 -24.95 1.14 14.50
N LEU A 14 -23.99 0.45 13.87
CA LEU A 14 -23.76 -0.97 14.09
C LEU A 14 -23.00 -1.22 15.39
N ALA A 15 -23.45 -2.22 16.16
CA ALA A 15 -22.74 -2.73 17.33
C ALA A 15 -21.37 -3.30 16.91
N ALA A 16 -20.35 -3.23 17.77
CA ALA A 16 -19.06 -3.84 17.53
C ALA A 16 -19.22 -5.33 17.18
N LEU A 17 -18.95 -5.67 15.93
CA LEU A 17 -18.90 -7.06 15.48
C LEU A 17 -17.68 -7.74 16.11
N ALA A 18 -17.74 -9.07 16.24
CA ALA A 18 -16.55 -9.85 16.54
C ALA A 18 -15.42 -9.50 15.54
N PRO A 19 -14.16 -9.39 15.98
CA PRO A 19 -13.06 -8.90 15.14
C PRO A 19 -12.89 -9.65 13.80
N SER A 20 -13.17 -10.96 13.78
CA SER A 20 -13.17 -11.78 12.57
C SER A 20 -14.24 -11.31 11.58
N VAL A 21 -15.47 -11.13 12.06
CA VAL A 21 -16.60 -10.71 11.22
C VAL A 21 -16.40 -9.28 10.72
N GLN A 22 -15.89 -8.37 11.57
CA GLN A 22 -15.52 -7.02 11.13
C GLN A 22 -14.48 -7.06 10.00
N ARG A 23 -13.45 -7.91 10.13
CA ARG A 23 -12.42 -8.08 9.10
C ARG A 23 -13.03 -8.57 7.79
N ASP A 24 -13.91 -9.57 7.85
CA ASP A 24 -14.57 -10.13 6.66
C ASP A 24 -15.45 -9.10 5.96
N VAL A 25 -16.20 -8.29 6.72
CA VAL A 25 -16.99 -7.17 6.19
C VAL A 25 -16.09 -6.15 5.48
N LEU A 26 -14.98 -5.75 6.10
CA LEU A 26 -14.03 -4.81 5.49
C LEU A 26 -13.41 -5.37 4.21
N ILE A 27 -13.09 -6.67 4.18
CA ILE A 27 -12.59 -7.34 2.98
C ILE A 27 -13.64 -7.35 1.87
N ALA A 28 -14.91 -7.62 2.20
CA ALA A 28 -16.00 -7.61 1.22
C ALA A 28 -16.20 -6.20 0.62
N LEU A 29 -16.20 -5.16 1.46
CA LEU A 29 -16.27 -3.76 1.01
C LEU A 29 -15.08 -3.37 0.13
N ALA A 30 -13.87 -3.77 0.50
CA ALA A 30 -12.69 -3.53 -0.31
C ALA A 30 -12.79 -4.20 -1.70
N LYS A 31 -13.27 -5.46 -1.76
CA LYS A 31 -13.51 -6.17 -3.02
C LYS A 31 -14.52 -5.43 -3.90
N GLN A 32 -15.66 -5.01 -3.35
CA GLN A 32 -16.66 -4.24 -4.08
C GLN A 32 -16.11 -2.89 -4.57
N SER A 33 -15.35 -2.18 -3.73
CA SER A 33 -14.71 -0.92 -4.11
C SER A 33 -13.78 -1.08 -5.31
N ILE A 34 -12.99 -2.16 -5.34
CA ILE A 34 -12.10 -2.48 -6.47
C ILE A 34 -12.91 -2.74 -7.73
N LEU A 35 -13.94 -3.61 -7.67
CA LEU A 35 -14.77 -3.93 -8.84
C LEU A 35 -15.46 -2.67 -9.39
N SER A 36 -16.03 -1.85 -8.51
CA SER A 36 -16.67 -0.59 -8.87
C SER A 36 -15.71 0.38 -9.56
N LYS A 37 -14.51 0.59 -9.00
CA LYS A 37 -13.49 1.48 -9.59
C LYS A 37 -12.93 0.98 -10.92
N LEU A 38 -12.96 -0.33 -11.15
CA LEU A 38 -12.56 -0.93 -12.41
C LEU A 38 -13.72 -1.04 -13.40
N HIS A 39 -14.92 -0.58 -13.03
CA HIS A 39 -16.16 -0.75 -13.82
C HIS A 39 -16.41 -2.21 -14.22
N LEU A 40 -16.08 -3.14 -13.32
CA LEU A 40 -16.29 -4.56 -13.51
C LEU A 40 -17.57 -4.99 -12.78
N PRO A 41 -18.46 -5.75 -13.44
CA PRO A 41 -19.66 -6.26 -12.78
C PRO A 41 -19.31 -7.29 -11.70
N ASP A 42 -18.31 -8.14 -11.97
CA ASP A 42 -17.89 -9.23 -11.09
C ASP A 42 -16.40 -9.53 -11.25
N LYS A 43 -15.89 -10.41 -10.38
CA LYS A 43 -14.51 -10.90 -10.47
C LYS A 43 -14.31 -11.66 -11.79
N PRO A 44 -13.31 -11.29 -12.61
CA PRO A 44 -13.05 -11.99 -13.87
C PRO A 44 -12.63 -13.44 -13.61
N ASN A 45 -13.24 -14.36 -14.34
CA ASN A 45 -12.88 -15.78 -14.30
C ASN A 45 -11.62 -16.01 -15.13
N ILE A 46 -10.55 -16.47 -14.48
CA ILE A 46 -9.26 -16.73 -15.15
C ILE A 46 -9.28 -18.16 -15.68
N THR A 47 -9.96 -18.36 -16.82
CA THR A 47 -10.14 -19.69 -17.44
C THR A 47 -8.89 -20.21 -18.13
N GLN A 48 -8.06 -19.31 -18.68
CA GLN A 48 -6.70 -19.62 -19.14
C GLN A 48 -5.76 -18.49 -18.72
N PRO A 49 -5.00 -18.66 -17.62
CA PRO A 49 -3.89 -17.75 -17.37
C PRO A 49 -2.91 -17.90 -18.54
N THR A 50 -2.70 -16.84 -19.30
CA THR A 50 -1.62 -16.79 -20.31
C THR A 50 -0.35 -17.36 -19.71
N SER A 51 0.37 -18.22 -20.45
CA SER A 51 1.53 -18.95 -19.93
C SER A 51 2.40 -18.04 -19.07
N ARG A 52 2.74 -18.47 -17.83
CA ARG A 52 3.47 -17.66 -16.83
C ARG A 52 4.74 -16.97 -17.36
N ARG A 53 5.28 -17.43 -18.50
CA ARG A 53 6.50 -16.92 -19.15
C ARG A 53 6.29 -15.72 -20.09
N ALA A 54 5.08 -15.47 -20.61
CA ALA A 54 4.83 -14.36 -21.54
C ALA A 54 4.51 -12.98 -20.91
N PRO A 55 3.84 -12.85 -19.73
CA PRO A 55 3.35 -11.55 -19.29
C PRO A 55 4.48 -10.66 -18.76
N LEU A 56 5.51 -11.19 -18.10
CA LEU A 56 6.55 -10.36 -17.48
C LEU A 56 7.41 -9.60 -18.51
N PRO A 57 7.93 -10.23 -19.59
CA PRO A 57 8.68 -9.51 -20.62
C PRO A 57 7.82 -8.51 -21.39
N ALA A 58 6.57 -8.85 -21.70
CA ALA A 58 5.64 -7.96 -22.39
C ALA A 58 5.28 -6.74 -21.53
N LEU A 59 4.97 -6.95 -20.24
CA LEU A 59 4.72 -5.86 -19.29
C LEU A 59 5.96 -5.00 -19.07
N ARG A 60 7.17 -5.58 -19.05
CA ARG A 60 8.41 -4.81 -18.99
C ARG A 60 8.56 -3.89 -20.20
N ARG A 61 8.38 -4.40 -21.43
CA ARG A 61 8.44 -3.57 -22.65
C ARG A 61 7.38 -2.46 -22.67
N LEU A 62 6.13 -2.77 -22.30
CA LEU A 62 5.06 -1.78 -22.21
C LEU A 62 5.33 -0.72 -21.14
N ARG A 63 5.96 -1.10 -20.02
CA ARG A 63 6.37 -0.14 -18.99
C ARG A 63 7.53 0.73 -19.47
N VAL A 64 8.56 0.17 -20.12
CA VAL A 64 9.69 0.93 -20.68
C VAL A 64 9.21 2.01 -21.67
N GLN A 65 8.24 1.71 -22.53
CA GLN A 65 7.61 2.70 -23.41
C GLN A 65 6.85 3.82 -22.67
N ARG A 66 6.51 3.60 -21.40
CA ARG A 66 5.78 4.55 -20.53
C ARG A 66 6.68 5.19 -19.47
N THR A 67 7.90 4.69 -19.30
CA THR A 67 8.82 5.07 -18.23
C THR A 67 10.15 5.50 -18.82
N ASP A 68 10.20 6.74 -19.29
CA ASP A 68 11.35 7.62 -19.06
C ASP A 68 11.39 8.10 -17.59
N THR A 69 10.84 7.32 -16.64
CA THR A 69 10.85 7.62 -15.21
C THR A 69 10.66 6.33 -14.42
N ALA A 70 11.77 5.87 -13.84
CA ALA A 70 12.01 4.57 -13.24
C ALA A 70 11.11 4.21 -12.03
N ALA A 71 10.75 2.92 -11.92
CA ALA A 71 10.48 2.23 -10.65
C ALA A 71 10.43 0.70 -10.87
N PRO A 72 10.94 -0.12 -9.92
CA PRO A 72 11.02 -1.58 -10.06
C PRO A 72 9.65 -2.28 -10.02
N PRO A 73 9.54 -3.51 -10.55
CA PRO A 73 8.28 -4.23 -10.66
C PRO A 73 7.86 -4.80 -9.30
N GLY A 74 6.83 -4.22 -8.68
CA GLY A 74 6.24 -4.73 -7.41
C GLY A 74 5.48 -3.68 -6.61
N VAL A 75 5.74 -2.40 -6.88
CA VAL A 75 5.06 -1.29 -6.20
C VAL A 75 3.77 -0.92 -6.93
N PRO A 76 2.60 -0.84 -6.27
CA PRO A 76 1.43 -0.24 -6.86
C PRO A 76 1.72 1.26 -7.07
N ARG A 77 1.88 1.70 -8.32
CA ARG A 77 1.78 3.12 -8.65
C ARG A 77 0.32 3.54 -8.51
N GLY A 78 -0.09 3.81 -7.27
CA GLY A 78 -1.35 4.46 -6.97
C GLY A 78 -1.34 5.86 -7.57
N GLY A 79 -2.41 6.20 -8.29
CA GLY A 79 -2.69 7.55 -8.79
C GLY A 79 -2.86 8.51 -7.62
N ARG A 80 -1.73 9.00 -7.13
CA ARG A 80 -1.50 10.21 -6.36
C ARG A 80 0.01 10.26 -6.28
N ILE A 81 0.61 11.16 -7.05
CA ILE A 81 1.81 11.86 -6.62
C ILE A 81 1.56 12.12 -5.14
N LEU A 82 2.32 11.47 -4.26
CA LEU A 82 2.40 11.89 -2.87
C LEU A 82 2.68 13.38 -2.97
N ARG A 83 1.69 14.23 -2.66
CA ARG A 83 1.98 15.64 -2.47
C ARG A 83 3.15 15.67 -1.50
N PRO A 84 4.30 16.27 -1.85
CA PRO A 84 5.30 16.60 -0.85
C PRO A 84 4.65 17.66 0.05
N GLY A 85 3.92 17.20 1.05
CA GLY A 85 2.95 17.99 1.80
C GLY A 85 2.88 17.64 3.27
N VAL A 86 3.82 16.82 3.75
CA VAL A 86 4.14 16.72 5.16
C VAL A 86 5.65 16.90 5.21
N GLY A 87 6.08 18.07 5.67
CA GLY A 87 7.47 18.50 5.67
C GLY A 87 8.35 17.50 6.41
N VAL A 88 9.04 16.65 5.66
CA VAL A 88 10.28 16.04 6.14
C VAL A 88 11.28 17.18 6.06
N GLN A 89 11.52 17.85 7.19
CA GLN A 89 12.63 18.79 7.26
C GLN A 89 13.89 17.92 7.14
N GLU A 90 14.51 17.93 5.97
CA GLU A 90 15.72 17.18 5.71
C GLU A 90 16.86 17.90 6.41
N TYR A 91 17.48 17.24 7.39
CA TYR A 91 18.66 17.76 8.07
C TYR A 91 19.90 17.09 7.50
N GLU A 92 20.93 17.88 7.21
CA GLU A 92 22.26 17.38 6.88
C GLU A 92 23.10 17.37 8.16
N ILE A 93 23.56 16.19 8.57
CA ILE A 93 24.43 16.03 9.74
C ILE A 93 25.88 16.00 9.25
N LEU A 94 26.62 17.07 9.49
CA LEU A 94 28.05 17.14 9.23
C LEU A 94 28.81 16.79 10.52
N SER A 95 29.46 15.63 10.52
CA SER A 95 30.31 15.20 11.64
C SER A 95 31.77 15.38 11.27
N PHE A 96 32.51 16.09 12.12
CA PHE A 96 33.96 16.25 11.99
C PHE A 96 34.65 15.29 12.93
N ALA A 97 35.71 14.63 12.45
CA ALA A 97 36.51 13.72 13.26
C ALA A 97 37.24 14.51 14.35
N GLU A 98 37.14 14.04 15.59
CA GLU A 98 37.94 14.54 16.70
C GLU A 98 39.35 13.94 16.60
N ALA A 99 40.38 14.78 16.74
CA ALA A 99 41.76 14.31 16.78
C ALA A 99 42.00 13.55 18.10
N ALA A 100 41.76 12.25 18.10
CA ALA A 100 42.16 11.38 19.19
C ALA A 100 43.69 11.40 19.28
N ARG A 101 44.24 12.01 20.34
CA ARG A 101 45.67 11.88 20.67
C ARG A 101 45.91 10.46 21.18
N SER A 102 46.11 9.51 20.26
CA SER A 102 46.61 8.19 20.61
C SER A 102 48.12 8.30 20.83
N VAL A 103 48.54 8.43 22.08
CA VAL A 103 49.92 8.11 22.47
C VAL A 103 50.02 6.59 22.46
N TRP A 104 50.62 6.03 21.41
CA TRP A 104 51.06 4.63 21.45
C TRP A 104 52.35 4.61 22.26
N THR A 105 52.26 4.16 23.51
CA THR A 105 53.42 3.78 24.33
C THR A 105 53.89 2.39 23.96
#